data_AF-A0AAE3NK18-F1
#
_entry.id   AF-A0AAE3NK18-F1
#
_cell.length_a   1.000
_cell.length_b   1.000
_cell.length_c   1.000
_cell.angle_alpha   90.00
_cell.angle_beta   90.00
_cell.angle_gamma   90.00
#
_symmetry.space_group_name_H-M   'P 1'
#
loop_
_entity.id
_entity.type
_entity.pdbx_description
1 polymer ?
#
loop_
_entity_poly.entity_id
_entity_poly.type
_entity_poly.pdbx_seq_one_letter_code
_entity_poly.pdbx_strand_id
1 'polypeptide(L)'
;MTFERLPQATFRNDQVAVALSHSNLGGGHLGIAFHHAKDGPKVVHLAWHKLLRVEAIPQELKACWVSTTLQIPPTASKAVVGIVRSVASRLPHVNYGINLIAAKGSFTPKGEYRPPKGSDGLTCASFVVEVLRAASVPLVKYETWREEAANIEWAERVCRGLVESKAPQSHIDAVQKNKDNGLRLRPYEVAGAASLPMQQRPVDFDTAQQVGGVAEGHLQNLCSVLQPLGA
;
A
#
# COMPACT_ATOMS: atom_id res chain seq x y z
N MET A 1 -0.24 10.05 16.70
CA MET A 1 -0.08 8.97 15.71
C MET A 1 -0.08 7.67 16.47
N THR A 2 -0.99 6.75 16.18
CA THR A 2 -1.10 5.49 16.92
C THR A 2 -1.09 4.33 15.95
N PHE A 3 -0.14 3.43 16.17
CA PHE A 3 -0.06 2.14 15.52
C PHE A 3 -0.21 1.05 16.58
N GLU A 4 -0.89 -0.02 16.20
CA GLU A 4 -1.10 -1.21 17.02
C GLU A 4 -0.86 -2.46 16.16
N ARG A 5 -0.61 -3.62 16.77
CA ARG A 5 -0.50 -4.87 16.01
C ARG A 5 -1.83 -5.18 15.35
N LEU A 6 -1.82 -5.50 14.05
CA LEU A 6 -3.05 -5.73 13.28
C LEU A 6 -3.97 -6.82 13.87
N PRO A 7 -3.47 -7.96 14.39
CA PRO A 7 -4.28 -8.94 15.12
C PRO A 7 -5.02 -8.40 16.36
N GLN A 8 -4.46 -7.37 16.97
CA GLN A 8 -4.99 -6.74 18.20
C GLN A 8 -5.79 -5.48 17.88
N ALA A 9 -5.75 -5.03 16.62
CA ALA A 9 -6.34 -3.78 16.23
C ALA A 9 -7.86 -3.82 16.32
N THR A 10 -8.44 -2.78 16.91
CA THR A 10 -9.89 -2.65 17.04
C THR A 10 -10.39 -1.57 16.10
N PHE A 11 -10.97 -2.00 14.97
CA PHE A 11 -11.67 -1.12 14.04
C PHE A 11 -13.07 -1.68 13.76
N ARG A 12 -14.04 -0.80 13.60
CA ARG A 12 -15.44 -1.21 13.39
C ARG A 12 -15.66 -1.78 11.98
N ASN A 13 -16.81 -2.44 11.80
CA ASN A 13 -17.21 -3.03 10.51
C ASN A 13 -17.39 -2.02 9.37
N ASP A 14 -17.55 -0.74 9.72
CA ASP A 14 -17.68 0.38 8.80
C ASP A 14 -16.37 1.17 8.63
N GLN A 15 -15.27 0.76 9.26
CA GLN A 15 -13.97 1.42 9.18
C GLN A 15 -12.98 0.61 8.33
N VAL A 16 -11.93 1.30 7.89
CA VAL A 16 -10.74 0.69 7.30
C VAL A 16 -9.50 1.18 8.04
N ALA A 17 -8.45 0.37 8.02
CA ALA A 17 -7.14 0.72 8.53
C ALA A 17 -6.07 0.51 7.45
N VAL A 18 -5.01 1.30 7.51
CA VAL A 18 -3.82 1.04 6.69
C VAL A 18 -2.92 0.11 7.49
N ALA A 19 -2.62 -1.04 6.91
CA ALA A 19 -1.76 -2.06 7.49
C ALA A 19 -0.36 -1.95 6.88
N LEU A 20 0.67 -2.06 7.73
CA LEU A 20 2.08 -1.96 7.40
C LEU A 20 2.85 -3.16 7.95
N SER A 21 3.70 -3.78 7.14
CA SER A 21 4.63 -4.84 7.56
C SER A 21 6.04 -4.60 7.03
N HIS A 22 6.99 -5.44 7.45
CA HIS A 22 8.33 -5.48 6.84
C HIS A 22 8.28 -6.01 5.41
N SER A 23 9.31 -5.69 4.62
CA SER A 23 9.48 -6.16 3.24
C SER A 23 10.95 -6.38 2.90
N ASN A 24 11.22 -7.43 2.12
CA ASN A 24 12.56 -7.75 1.62
C ASN A 24 13.08 -6.70 0.63
N LEU A 25 12.19 -5.91 0.00
CA LEU A 25 12.57 -4.84 -0.93
C LEU A 25 12.88 -3.50 -0.23
N GLY A 26 12.82 -3.46 1.10
CA GLY A 26 13.01 -2.25 1.90
C GLY A 26 11.81 -1.28 1.81
N GLY A 27 11.71 -0.37 2.78
CA GLY A 27 10.63 0.63 2.85
C GLY A 27 9.26 0.11 3.29
N GLY A 28 9.17 -1.17 3.68
CA GLY A 28 7.95 -1.82 4.18
C GLY A 28 7.08 -2.48 3.11
N HIS A 29 5.94 -3.00 3.52
CA HIS A 29 4.85 -3.52 2.67
C HIS A 29 3.51 -3.06 3.22
N LEU A 30 2.54 -2.82 2.34
CA LEU A 30 1.30 -2.11 2.70
C LEU A 30 0.05 -2.86 2.25
N GLY A 31 -1.01 -2.73 3.04
CA GLY A 31 -2.34 -3.23 2.73
C GLY A 31 -3.44 -2.36 3.33
N ILE A 32 -4.69 -2.69 2.99
CA ILE A 32 -5.87 -2.09 3.60
C ILE A 32 -6.57 -3.17 4.41
N ALA A 33 -6.65 -2.97 5.73
CA ALA A 33 -7.45 -3.79 6.61
C ALA A 33 -8.91 -3.30 6.63
N PHE A 34 -9.85 -4.24 6.55
CA PHE A 34 -11.28 -3.98 6.48
C PHE A 34 -12.06 -5.18 7.01
N HIS A 35 -13.33 -4.99 7.37
CA HIS A 35 -14.21 -6.12 7.67
C HIS A 35 -14.83 -6.66 6.38
N HIS A 36 -14.62 -7.93 6.06
CA HIS A 36 -15.41 -8.64 5.06
C HIS A 36 -16.84 -8.84 5.60
N ALA A 37 -17.84 -8.89 4.70
CA ALA A 37 -19.24 -8.94 5.11
C ALA A 37 -19.62 -10.24 5.84
N LYS A 38 -18.95 -11.35 5.52
CA LYS A 38 -19.25 -12.69 6.07
C LYS A 38 -18.14 -13.26 6.95
N ASP A 39 -16.88 -12.91 6.67
CA ASP A 39 -15.72 -13.65 7.20
C ASP A 39 -14.88 -12.83 8.19
N GLY A 40 -15.43 -11.70 8.68
CA GLY A 40 -14.73 -10.86 9.65
C GLY A 40 -13.56 -10.05 9.07
N PRO A 41 -12.58 -9.65 9.89
CA PRO A 41 -11.51 -8.75 9.48
C PRO A 41 -10.53 -9.43 8.51
N LYS A 42 -10.16 -8.71 7.45
CA LYS A 42 -9.20 -9.12 6.42
C LYS A 42 -8.27 -7.98 6.06
N VAL A 43 -7.14 -8.31 5.44
CA VAL A 43 -6.24 -7.34 4.78
C VAL A 43 -6.15 -7.63 3.30
N VAL A 44 -6.40 -6.63 2.46
CA VAL A 44 -6.15 -6.69 1.01
C VAL A 44 -4.84 -5.99 0.68
N HIS A 45 -3.94 -6.65 -0.04
CA HIS A 45 -2.63 -6.10 -0.39
C HIS A 45 -2.10 -6.67 -1.69
N LEU A 46 -1.39 -5.84 -2.46
CA LEU A 46 -0.68 -6.28 -3.66
C LEU A 46 0.68 -6.86 -3.24
N ALA A 47 0.72 -8.16 -2.98
CA ALA A 47 1.89 -8.84 -2.45
C ALA A 47 3.07 -8.84 -3.44
N TRP A 48 2.80 -9.01 -4.74
CA TRP A 48 3.79 -8.93 -5.82
C TRP A 48 3.12 -8.80 -7.21
N HIS A 49 3.89 -8.94 -8.29
CA HIS A 49 3.40 -8.90 -9.68
C HIS A 49 2.20 -9.83 -9.90
N LYS A 50 1.03 -9.24 -10.20
CA LYS A 50 -0.27 -9.91 -10.40
C LYS A 50 -0.75 -10.73 -9.19
N LEU A 51 -0.14 -10.52 -8.03
CA LEU A 51 -0.43 -11.27 -6.82
C LEU A 51 -1.13 -10.37 -5.80
N LEU A 52 -2.39 -10.06 -6.09
CA LEU A 52 -3.27 -9.40 -5.14
C LEU A 52 -3.83 -10.46 -4.17
N ARG A 53 -3.67 -10.24 -2.87
CA ARG A 53 -4.11 -11.17 -1.83
C ARG A 53 -5.13 -10.53 -0.91
N VAL A 54 -5.98 -11.38 -0.34
CA VAL A 54 -6.89 -11.04 0.75
C VAL A 54 -6.67 -12.09 1.82
N GLU A 55 -6.12 -11.68 2.97
CA GLU A 55 -5.74 -12.59 4.06
C GLU A 55 -6.62 -12.31 5.29
N ALA A 56 -7.14 -13.36 5.92
CA ALA A 56 -7.91 -13.29 7.15
C ALA A 56 -7.05 -12.89 8.35
N ILE A 57 -7.58 -12.02 9.22
CA ILE A 57 -6.92 -11.54 10.43
C ILE A 57 -7.53 -12.26 11.65
N PRO A 58 -6.73 -12.91 12.53
CA PRO A 58 -5.28 -13.12 12.44
C PRO A 58 -4.84 -14.38 11.67
N GLN A 59 -5.76 -15.24 11.25
CA GLN A 59 -5.50 -16.66 10.96
C GLN A 59 -4.56 -16.91 9.78
N GLU A 60 -4.53 -16.01 8.79
CA GLU A 60 -3.78 -16.19 7.53
C GLU A 60 -2.56 -15.26 7.42
N LEU A 61 -2.29 -14.43 8.43
CA LEU A 61 -1.18 -13.48 8.38
C LEU A 61 0.16 -14.22 8.43
N LYS A 62 0.97 -14.06 7.37
CA LYS A 62 2.30 -14.67 7.23
C LYS A 62 3.45 -13.80 7.76
N ALA A 63 3.15 -12.56 8.13
CA ALA A 63 4.10 -11.59 8.61
C ALA A 63 3.51 -10.82 9.79
N CYS A 64 4.36 -10.17 10.57
CA CYS A 64 3.90 -9.21 11.56
C CYS A 64 3.45 -7.92 10.87
N TRP A 65 2.22 -7.52 11.16
CA TRP A 65 1.61 -6.30 10.66
C TRP A 65 1.29 -5.37 11.83
N VAL A 66 1.54 -4.08 11.64
CA VAL A 66 0.95 -3.00 12.43
C VAL A 66 -0.12 -2.30 11.61
N SER A 67 -1.03 -1.58 12.26
CA SER A 67 -2.06 -0.82 11.56
C SER A 67 -2.40 0.48 12.25
N THR A 68 -2.91 1.41 11.45
CA THR A 68 -3.53 2.65 11.93
C THR A 68 -4.91 2.81 11.28
N THR A 69 -5.94 3.02 12.09
CA THR A 69 -7.32 3.18 11.61
C THR A 69 -7.49 4.54 10.95
N LEU A 70 -8.00 4.56 9.71
CA LEU A 70 -8.22 5.81 9.00
C LEU A 70 -9.34 6.60 9.67
N GLN A 71 -9.04 7.85 10.02
CA GLN A 71 -10.06 8.79 10.47
C GLN A 71 -10.89 9.24 9.27
N ILE A 72 -12.11 8.72 9.17
CA ILE A 72 -13.08 9.03 8.10
C ILE A 72 -14.40 9.37 8.79
N PRO A 73 -15.14 10.41 8.34
CA PRO A 73 -16.47 10.71 8.87
C PRO A 73 -17.39 9.49 8.79
N PRO A 74 -18.20 9.19 9.82
CA PRO A 74 -19.09 8.02 9.83
C PRO A 74 -20.00 7.92 8.60
N THR A 75 -20.45 9.06 8.07
CA THR A 75 -21.28 9.15 6.87
C THR A 75 -20.58 8.64 5.60
N ALA A 76 -19.25 8.83 5.49
CA ALA A 76 -18.45 8.38 4.35
C ALA A 76 -17.83 6.98 4.56
N SER A 77 -17.66 6.56 5.81
CA SER A 77 -16.90 5.35 6.18
C SER A 77 -17.45 4.07 5.52
N LYS A 78 -18.78 3.91 5.45
CA LYS A 78 -19.43 2.78 4.76
C LYS A 78 -19.13 2.72 3.26
N ALA A 79 -19.07 3.87 2.59
CA ALA A 79 -18.75 3.92 1.16
C ALA A 79 -17.30 3.49 0.91
N VAL A 80 -16.37 3.94 1.76
CA VAL A 80 -14.95 3.54 1.68
C VAL A 80 -14.79 2.03 1.86
N VAL A 81 -15.42 1.46 2.89
CA VAL A 81 -15.43 -0.01 3.09
C VAL A 81 -16.06 -0.72 1.90
N GLY A 82 -17.13 -0.18 1.32
CA GLY A 82 -17.76 -0.74 0.12
C GLY A 82 -16.82 -0.84 -1.08
N ILE A 83 -16.02 0.20 -1.33
CA ILE A 83 -15.04 0.22 -2.42
C ILE A 83 -13.91 -0.78 -2.15
N VAL A 84 -13.37 -0.82 -0.94
CA VAL A 84 -12.32 -1.79 -0.55
C VAL A 84 -12.84 -3.23 -0.67
N ARG A 85 -14.07 -3.51 -0.24
CA ARG A 85 -14.73 -4.80 -0.44
C ARG A 85 -14.91 -5.15 -1.92
N SER A 86 -15.27 -4.18 -2.77
CA SER A 86 -15.38 -4.38 -4.21
C SER A 86 -14.05 -4.81 -4.83
N VAL A 87 -12.95 -4.11 -4.48
CA VAL A 87 -11.59 -4.48 -4.93
C VAL A 87 -11.21 -5.88 -4.43
N ALA A 88 -11.41 -6.14 -3.15
CA ALA A 88 -11.08 -7.42 -2.53
C ALA A 88 -11.89 -8.60 -3.09
N SER A 89 -13.14 -8.37 -3.51
CA SER A 89 -13.99 -9.41 -4.12
C SER A 89 -13.64 -9.67 -5.58
N ARG A 90 -13.18 -8.64 -6.30
CA ARG A 90 -12.83 -8.74 -7.73
C ARG A 90 -11.44 -9.33 -7.97
N LEU A 91 -10.52 -9.14 -7.02
CA LEU A 91 -9.12 -9.56 -7.12
C LEU A 91 -8.48 -9.24 -8.49
N PRO A 92 -8.49 -7.97 -8.94
CA PRO A 92 -7.94 -7.63 -10.24
C PRO A 92 -6.47 -8.03 -10.38
N HIS A 93 -6.07 -8.45 -11.59
CA HIS A 93 -4.68 -8.69 -11.93
C HIS A 93 -3.94 -7.35 -12.09
N VAL A 94 -3.35 -6.88 -10.99
CA VAL A 94 -2.55 -5.65 -10.97
C VAL A 94 -1.09 -5.99 -11.24
N ASN A 95 -0.53 -5.43 -12.31
CA ASN A 95 0.90 -5.52 -12.59
C ASN A 95 1.69 -4.80 -11.49
N TYR A 96 2.84 -5.35 -11.09
CA TYR A 96 3.78 -4.61 -10.24
C TYR A 96 4.63 -3.66 -11.10
N GLY A 97 4.49 -2.36 -10.86
CA GLY A 97 5.11 -1.29 -11.65
C GLY A 97 5.59 -0.15 -10.75
N ILE A 98 6.48 0.69 -11.29
CA ILE A 98 7.18 1.73 -10.51
C ILE A 98 6.85 3.15 -11.00
N ASN A 99 6.10 3.31 -12.09
CA ASN A 99 5.73 4.62 -12.59
C ASN A 99 4.61 5.25 -11.74
N LEU A 100 5.02 5.96 -10.69
CA LEU A 100 4.12 6.62 -9.73
C LEU A 100 3.12 7.58 -10.39
N ILE A 101 3.59 8.37 -11.36
CA ILE A 101 2.77 9.43 -11.98
C ILE A 101 1.75 8.83 -12.94
N ALA A 102 2.16 7.90 -13.81
CA ALA A 102 1.27 7.25 -14.77
C ALA A 102 0.25 6.31 -14.11
N ALA A 103 0.54 5.85 -12.89
CA ALA A 103 -0.37 5.03 -12.08
C ALA A 103 -1.60 5.80 -11.53
N LYS A 104 -1.57 7.13 -11.49
CA LYS A 104 -2.62 7.95 -10.87
C LYS A 104 -3.97 7.79 -11.58
N GLY A 105 -5.00 7.40 -10.84
CA GLY A 105 -6.34 7.15 -11.35
C GLY A 105 -6.59 5.69 -11.76
N SER A 106 -5.79 4.74 -11.25
CA SER A 106 -5.91 3.32 -11.63
C SER A 106 -7.17 2.63 -11.12
N PHE A 107 -7.88 3.19 -10.14
CA PHE A 107 -9.14 2.63 -9.65
C PHE A 107 -10.30 3.61 -9.85
N THR A 108 -11.43 3.09 -10.29
CA THR A 108 -12.68 3.85 -10.39
C THR A 108 -13.41 3.91 -9.04
N PRO A 109 -14.36 4.84 -8.84
CA PRO A 109 -15.19 4.88 -7.63
C PRO A 109 -16.05 3.63 -7.36
N LYS A 110 -16.07 2.66 -8.29
CA LYS A 110 -16.72 1.35 -8.11
C LYS A 110 -15.77 0.24 -7.66
N GLY A 111 -14.49 0.57 -7.43
CA GLY A 111 -13.43 -0.40 -7.11
C GLY A 111 -12.95 -1.21 -8.31
N GLU A 112 -13.19 -0.74 -9.54
CA GLU A 112 -12.68 -1.40 -10.75
C GLU A 112 -11.27 -0.89 -11.08
N TYR A 113 -10.34 -1.82 -11.31
CA TYR A 113 -8.99 -1.49 -11.78
C TYR A 113 -9.02 -1.17 -13.28
N ARG A 114 -8.71 0.09 -13.62
CA ARG A 114 -8.62 0.64 -14.98
C ARG A 114 -7.34 1.49 -15.08
N PRO A 115 -6.16 0.87 -15.18
CA PRO A 115 -4.90 1.62 -15.19
C PRO A 115 -4.87 2.60 -16.38
N PRO A 116 -4.41 3.85 -16.17
CA PRO A 116 -4.28 4.81 -17.26
C PRO A 116 -3.29 4.34 -18.33
N LYS A 117 -3.41 4.92 -19.52
CA LYS A 117 -2.44 4.71 -20.60
C LYS A 117 -1.04 5.12 -20.11
N GLY A 118 -0.06 4.24 -20.31
CA GLY A 118 1.33 4.46 -19.89
C GLY A 118 1.65 3.99 -18.47
N SER A 119 0.65 3.55 -17.69
CA SER A 119 0.93 2.87 -16.42
C SER A 119 1.64 1.54 -16.67
N ASP A 120 2.73 1.32 -15.95
CA ASP A 120 3.42 0.04 -15.89
C ASP A 120 2.91 -0.82 -14.71
N GLY A 121 1.90 -0.38 -13.96
CA GLY A 121 1.37 -1.07 -12.80
C GLY A 121 1.43 -0.26 -11.51
N LEU A 122 1.40 -0.96 -10.38
CA LEU A 122 1.35 -0.39 -9.03
C LEU A 122 2.32 -1.12 -8.11
N THR A 123 2.91 -0.42 -7.15
CA THR A 123 3.52 -1.04 -5.98
C THR A 123 2.45 -1.31 -4.92
N CYS A 124 2.78 -1.96 -3.81
CA CYS A 124 1.84 -2.07 -2.69
C CYS A 124 1.41 -0.69 -2.14
N ALA A 125 2.32 0.29 -2.09
CA ALA A 125 2.03 1.63 -1.64
C ALA A 125 1.11 2.39 -2.60
N SER A 126 1.44 2.42 -3.90
CA SER A 126 0.57 3.09 -4.88
C SER A 126 -0.76 2.36 -5.03
N PHE A 127 -0.82 1.03 -4.90
CA PHE A 127 -2.08 0.30 -4.83
C PHE A 127 -3.01 0.82 -3.72
N VAL A 128 -2.51 0.91 -2.48
CA VAL A 128 -3.32 1.42 -1.35
C VAL A 128 -3.78 2.86 -1.61
N VAL A 129 -2.88 3.72 -2.09
CA VAL A 129 -3.23 5.12 -2.37
C VAL A 129 -4.24 5.25 -3.51
N GLU A 130 -4.13 4.46 -4.58
CA GLU A 130 -5.09 4.49 -5.69
C GLU A 130 -6.48 4.00 -5.25
N VAL A 131 -6.56 2.93 -4.44
CA VAL A 131 -7.84 2.42 -3.91
C VAL A 131 -8.50 3.46 -3.00
N LEU A 132 -7.74 4.08 -2.09
CA LEU A 132 -8.27 5.09 -1.20
C LEU A 132 -8.63 6.39 -1.93
N ARG A 133 -7.88 6.77 -2.96
CA ARG A 133 -8.24 7.90 -3.83
C ARG A 133 -9.56 7.65 -4.57
N ALA A 134 -9.77 6.44 -5.08
CA ALA A 134 -11.04 6.06 -5.69
C ALA A 134 -12.22 6.14 -4.71
N ALA A 135 -11.94 5.97 -3.42
CA ALA A 135 -12.89 6.17 -2.32
C ALA A 135 -12.95 7.61 -1.78
N SER A 136 -12.37 8.58 -2.49
CA SER A 136 -12.31 9.99 -2.09
C SER A 136 -11.59 10.25 -0.76
N VAL A 137 -10.62 9.39 -0.40
CA VAL A 137 -9.73 9.52 0.76
C VAL A 137 -8.27 9.69 0.28
N PRO A 138 -7.91 10.85 -0.31
CA PRO A 138 -6.54 11.06 -0.77
C PRO A 138 -5.57 11.14 0.42
N LEU A 139 -4.50 10.34 0.39
CA LEU A 139 -3.48 10.33 1.45
C LEU A 139 -2.30 11.27 1.16
N VAL A 140 -1.89 11.36 -0.11
CA VAL A 140 -0.66 12.04 -0.52
C VAL A 140 -0.83 12.85 -1.81
N LYS A 141 -0.03 13.90 -1.96
CA LYS A 141 0.06 14.79 -3.14
C LYS A 141 1.15 14.29 -4.09
N TYR A 142 0.79 13.49 -5.09
CA TYR A 142 1.75 12.86 -6.01
C TYR A 142 2.70 13.84 -6.69
N GLU A 143 2.18 15.02 -7.04
CA GLU A 143 2.92 16.11 -7.69
C GLU A 143 4.09 16.67 -6.86
N THR A 144 4.17 16.33 -5.57
CA THR A 144 5.26 16.78 -4.69
C THR A 144 6.38 15.76 -4.56
N TRP A 145 6.25 14.55 -5.12
CA TRP A 145 7.28 13.51 -5.01
C TRP A 145 8.56 13.93 -5.72
N ARG A 146 9.69 13.69 -5.05
CA ARG A 146 11.02 14.05 -5.53
C ARG A 146 11.79 12.81 -5.94
N GLU A 147 12.70 13.01 -6.88
CA GLU A 147 13.64 11.99 -7.31
C GLU A 147 14.72 11.79 -6.24
N GLU A 148 15.05 10.54 -5.93
CA GLU A 148 16.15 10.22 -5.03
C GLU A 148 17.00 9.07 -5.60
N ALA A 149 18.32 9.15 -5.43
CA ALA A 149 19.24 8.12 -5.93
C ALA A 149 18.95 6.73 -5.34
N ALA A 150 18.59 6.65 -4.06
CA ALA A 150 18.21 5.39 -3.41
C ALA A 150 16.98 4.71 -4.04
N ASN A 151 16.11 5.49 -4.69
CA ASN A 151 14.94 4.95 -5.39
C ASN A 151 15.31 4.34 -6.75
N ILE A 152 16.40 4.79 -7.38
CA ILE A 152 16.93 4.18 -8.60
C ILE A 152 17.48 2.78 -8.27
N GLU A 153 18.29 2.66 -7.20
CA GLU A 153 18.80 1.37 -6.73
C GLU A 153 17.66 0.39 -6.37
N TRP A 154 16.61 0.89 -5.73
CA TRP A 154 15.41 0.10 -5.46
C TRP A 154 14.70 -0.34 -6.76
N ALA A 155 14.57 0.55 -7.74
CA ALA A 155 13.94 0.24 -9.02
C ALA A 155 14.71 -0.85 -9.78
N GLU A 156 16.04 -0.86 -9.71
CA GLU A 156 16.85 -1.96 -10.26
C GLU A 156 16.54 -3.29 -9.59
N ARG A 157 16.41 -3.31 -8.25
CA ARG A 157 16.01 -4.51 -7.51
C ARG A 157 14.63 -5.00 -7.92
N VAL A 158 13.68 -4.09 -8.14
CA VAL A 158 12.35 -4.44 -8.67
C VAL A 158 12.45 -5.05 -10.06
N CYS A 159 13.24 -4.45 -10.97
CA CYS A 159 13.45 -4.99 -12.31
C CYS A 159 14.05 -6.40 -12.27
N ARG A 160 15.08 -6.63 -11.43
CA ARG A 160 15.64 -7.98 -11.21
C ARG A 160 14.59 -8.96 -10.69
N GLY A 161 13.83 -8.57 -9.66
CA GLY A 161 12.77 -9.41 -9.12
C GLY A 161 11.68 -9.77 -10.14
N LEU A 162 11.35 -8.87 -11.07
CA LEU A 162 10.41 -9.16 -12.16
C LEU A 162 10.97 -10.18 -13.16
N VAL A 163 12.27 -10.08 -13.50
CA VAL A 163 12.96 -11.07 -14.34
C VAL A 163 12.99 -12.43 -13.66
N GLU A 164 13.38 -12.50 -12.38
CA GLU A 164 13.43 -13.73 -11.58
C GLU A 164 12.05 -14.38 -11.45
N SER A 165 11.00 -13.56 -11.33
CA SER A 165 9.60 -14.00 -11.28
C SER A 165 9.04 -14.40 -12.65
N LYS A 166 9.83 -14.32 -13.72
CA LYS A 166 9.43 -14.61 -15.11
C LYS A 166 8.23 -13.78 -15.57
N ALA A 167 8.18 -12.50 -15.20
CA ALA A 167 7.17 -11.59 -15.71
C ALA A 167 7.30 -11.47 -17.25
N PRO A 168 6.21 -11.13 -17.98
CA PRO A 168 6.29 -10.96 -19.43
C PRO A 168 7.34 -9.93 -19.83
N GLN A 169 8.13 -10.21 -20.87
CA GLN A 169 9.22 -9.32 -21.30
C GLN A 169 8.72 -7.90 -21.59
N SER A 170 7.56 -7.76 -22.24
CA SER A 170 6.95 -6.46 -22.52
C SER A 170 6.63 -5.65 -21.26
N HIS A 171 6.29 -6.32 -20.15
CA HIS A 171 6.08 -5.68 -18.85
C HIS A 171 7.41 -5.29 -18.21
N ILE A 172 8.42 -6.16 -18.27
CA ILE A 172 9.78 -5.87 -17.78
C ILE A 172 10.34 -4.63 -18.49
N ASP A 173 10.24 -4.57 -19.82
CA ASP A 173 10.70 -3.44 -20.62
C ASP A 173 9.97 -2.14 -20.26
N ALA A 174 8.66 -2.22 -19.97
CA ALA A 174 7.87 -1.06 -19.55
C ALA A 174 8.32 -0.53 -18.18
N VAL A 175 8.60 -1.40 -17.22
CA VAL A 175 9.12 -1.00 -15.89
C VAL A 175 10.55 -0.47 -15.99
N GLN A 176 11.41 -1.11 -16.77
CA GLN A 176 12.80 -0.69 -16.96
C GLN A 176 12.93 0.71 -17.56
N LYS A 177 12.00 1.12 -18.43
CA LYS A 177 11.95 2.50 -18.97
C LYS A 177 11.76 3.57 -17.89
N ASN A 178 11.23 3.21 -16.72
CA ASN A 178 10.97 4.14 -15.62
C ASN A 178 11.97 4.00 -14.46
N LYS A 179 12.97 3.10 -14.57
CA LYS A 179 13.86 2.77 -13.45
C LYS A 179 14.72 3.95 -12.99
N ASP A 180 15.08 4.82 -13.93
CA ASP A 180 15.98 5.96 -13.69
C ASP A 180 15.21 7.23 -13.25
N ASN A 181 13.87 7.18 -13.15
CA ASN A 181 13.06 8.33 -12.76
C ASN A 181 13.23 8.71 -11.28
N GLY A 182 13.76 7.83 -10.42
CA GLY A 182 14.00 8.12 -9.00
C GLY A 182 12.76 8.42 -8.13
N LEU A 183 11.54 8.39 -8.69
CA LEU A 183 10.30 8.61 -7.93
C LEU A 183 9.83 7.32 -7.26
N ARG A 184 9.57 7.39 -5.94
CA ARG A 184 9.01 6.26 -5.20
C ARG A 184 8.13 6.72 -4.04
N LEU A 185 6.92 6.18 -4.00
CA LEU A 185 6.07 6.24 -2.82
C LEU A 185 6.36 5.03 -1.92
N ARG A 186 6.90 5.28 -0.71
CA ARG A 186 7.28 4.21 0.23
C ARG A 186 6.09 3.83 1.13
N PRO A 187 5.90 2.53 1.44
CA PRO A 187 4.88 2.08 2.39
C PRO A 187 4.88 2.83 3.72
N TYR A 188 6.05 3.11 4.30
CA TYR A 188 6.15 3.90 5.54
C TYR A 188 5.53 5.30 5.42
N GLU A 189 5.82 6.01 4.34
CA GLU A 189 5.26 7.35 4.06
C GLU A 189 3.73 7.32 4.00
N VAL A 190 3.18 6.32 3.30
CA VAL A 190 1.72 6.16 3.16
C VAL A 190 1.08 5.80 4.50
N ALA A 191 1.70 4.91 5.28
CA ALA A 191 1.22 4.53 6.60
C ALA A 191 1.26 5.72 7.57
N GLY A 192 2.35 6.50 7.55
CA GLY A 192 2.48 7.71 8.33
C GLY A 192 1.43 8.74 7.94
N ALA A 193 1.22 9.00 6.65
CA ALA A 193 0.18 9.89 6.15
C ALA A 193 -1.22 9.43 6.59
N ALA A 194 -1.51 8.13 6.49
CA ALA A 194 -2.77 7.53 6.90
C ALA A 194 -3.13 7.74 8.39
N SER A 195 -2.12 7.86 9.24
CA SER A 195 -2.28 8.06 10.68
C SER A 195 -2.61 9.50 11.10
N LEU A 196 -2.50 10.46 10.17
CA LEU A 196 -2.81 11.86 10.42
C LEU A 196 -4.32 12.13 10.36
N PRO A 197 -4.80 13.17 11.07
CA PRO A 197 -6.17 13.65 10.93
C PRO A 197 -6.55 13.93 9.48
N MET A 198 -7.83 13.77 9.14
CA MET A 198 -8.33 13.99 7.77
C MET A 198 -8.01 15.39 7.24
N GLN A 199 -8.04 16.41 8.09
CA GLN A 199 -7.79 17.80 7.73
C GLN A 199 -6.32 18.08 7.37
N GLN A 200 -5.42 17.16 7.70
CA GLN A 200 -3.99 17.25 7.38
C GLN A 200 -3.63 16.45 6.13
N ARG A 201 -4.62 15.82 5.47
CA ARG A 201 -4.43 15.02 4.25
C ARG A 201 -5.10 15.71 3.05
N PRO A 202 -4.55 15.55 1.83
CA PRO A 202 -3.35 14.80 1.50
C PRO A 202 -2.06 15.53 1.90
N VAL A 203 -1.03 14.79 2.30
CA VAL A 203 0.28 15.36 2.67
C VAL A 203 1.21 15.50 1.46
N ASP A 204 2.16 16.43 1.53
CA ASP A 204 3.29 16.54 0.60
C ASP A 204 4.43 15.57 0.97
N PHE A 205 5.44 15.53 0.10
CA PHE A 205 6.62 14.69 0.26
C PHE A 205 7.38 14.90 1.57
N ASP A 206 7.66 16.15 1.97
CA ASP A 206 8.45 16.43 3.18
C ASP A 206 7.69 15.97 4.44
N THR A 207 6.39 16.26 4.51
CA THR A 207 5.55 15.77 5.60
C THR A 207 5.50 14.24 5.60
N ALA A 208 5.33 13.62 4.43
CA ALA A 208 5.26 12.16 4.27
C ALA A 208 6.55 11.46 4.74
N GLN A 209 7.72 12.04 4.45
CA GLN A 209 9.02 11.57 4.94
C GLN A 209 9.09 11.58 6.46
N GLN A 210 8.70 12.71 7.08
CA GLN A 210 8.72 12.86 8.54
C GLN A 210 7.81 11.83 9.23
N VAL A 211 6.56 11.72 8.79
CA VAL A 211 5.60 10.76 9.39
C VAL A 211 5.93 9.31 9.02
N GLY A 212 6.61 9.10 7.89
CA GLY A 212 7.11 7.80 7.48
C GLY A 212 8.14 7.24 8.44
N GLY A 213 9.10 8.07 8.89
CA GLY A 213 10.07 7.66 9.90
C GLY A 213 9.43 7.26 11.24
N VAL A 214 8.35 7.94 11.63
CA VAL A 214 7.57 7.57 12.83
C VAL A 214 6.86 6.24 12.64
N ALA A 215 6.22 6.01 11.48
CA ALA A 215 5.56 4.75 11.17
C ALA A 215 6.55 3.57 11.12
N GLU A 216 7.74 3.78 10.57
CA GLU A 216 8.83 2.81 10.57
C GLU A 216 9.26 2.46 12.01
N GLY A 217 9.48 3.46 12.87
CA GLY A 217 9.82 3.23 14.28
C GLY A 217 8.75 2.42 15.03
N HIS A 218 7.47 2.72 14.79
CA HIS A 218 6.38 1.91 15.36
C HIS A 218 6.39 0.47 14.86
N LEU A 219 6.63 0.23 13.57
CA LEU A 219 6.75 -1.11 13.03
C LEU A 219 7.92 -1.86 13.67
N GLN A 220 9.09 -1.24 13.80
CA GLN A 220 10.26 -1.86 14.43
C GLN A 220 10.01 -2.23 15.90
N ASN A 221 9.32 -1.37 16.64
CA ASN A 221 9.01 -1.59 18.05
C ASN A 221 7.95 -2.68 18.26
N LEU A 222 6.87 -2.66 17.48
CA LEU A 222 5.74 -3.57 17.65
C LEU A 222 5.95 -4.90 16.94
N CYS A 223 6.67 -4.88 15.82
CA CYS A 223 7.06 -6.02 15.01
C CYS A 223 8.58 -6.09 14.97
N SER A 224 9.19 -6.29 16.14
CA SER A 224 10.61 -6.61 16.21
C SER A 224 10.87 -7.73 15.22
N VAL A 225 11.81 -7.53 14.30
CA VAL A 225 12.31 -8.60 13.45
C VAL A 225 12.89 -9.60 14.42
N LEU A 226 12.11 -10.61 14.80
CA LEU A 226 12.66 -11.74 15.53
C LEU A 226 13.84 -12.19 14.66
N GLN A 227 15.04 -12.13 15.25
CA GLN A 227 16.17 -12.89 14.75
C GLN A 227 15.65 -14.27 14.35
N PRO A 228 16.13 -14.83 13.22
CA PRO A 228 15.60 -16.07 12.68
C PRO A 228 15.38 -17.06 13.81
N LEU A 229 14.15 -17.60 13.91
CA LEU A 229 13.90 -18.79 14.72
C LEU A 229 15.01 -19.77 14.33
N GLY A 230 15.84 -20.13 15.32
CA GLY A 230 17.10 -20.81 15.11
C GLY A 230 16.99 -21.98 14.14
N ALA A 231 18.04 -22.13 13.34
CA ALA A 231 18.33 -23.35 12.59
C ALA A 231 18.37 -24.58 13.50
#